data_AF-A0A7G3AFY6-F1
#
_entry.id   AF-A0A7G3AFY6-F1
#
_cell.length_a   1.000
_cell.length_b   1.000
_cell.length_c   1.000
_cell.angle_alpha   90.00
_cell.angle_beta   90.00
_cell.angle_gamma   90.00
#
_symmetry.space_group_name_H-M   'P 1'
#
loop_
_entity.id
_entity.type
_entity.pdbx_description
1 polymer ?
#
loop_
_entity_poly.entity_id
_entity_poly.type
_entity_poly.pdbx_seq_one_letter_code
_entity_poly.pdbx_strand_id
1 'polypeptide(L)'
;NSIMAQGVVARVFRCFCDCSELTEQEIQDIVMGHTDLVFKDFKVKQLFRAYMAKFHPSPSSGTYKRGPMCLKYINCYEMSQELLALPPEERENYDRSDELYENCPDYHWEKLLKKSIRNRRHPIEPEEILNQFMLEMITRFEDDYHDYYGRFKEKLLEKLKQNS
;
A
#
# COMPACT_ATOMS: atom_id res chain seq x y z
N ASN A 1 -18.89 -24.93 -42.63
CA ASN A 1 -18.89 -23.66 -41.88
C ASN A 1 -18.98 -23.91 -40.39
N SER A 2 -17.84 -24.03 -39.72
CA SER A 2 -17.77 -23.87 -38.26
C SER A 2 -16.46 -23.16 -37.97
N ILE A 3 -16.56 -21.89 -37.63
CA ILE A 3 -15.43 -21.01 -37.34
C ILE A 3 -14.90 -21.44 -35.97
N MET A 4 -13.67 -21.96 -35.95
CA MET A 4 -12.93 -22.15 -34.71
C MET A 4 -12.66 -20.76 -34.11
N ALA A 5 -13.30 -20.45 -33.00
CA ALA A 5 -12.89 -19.35 -32.14
C ALA A 5 -11.47 -19.65 -31.65
N GLN A 6 -10.49 -18.97 -32.25
CA GLN A 6 -9.12 -18.98 -31.76
C GLN A 6 -9.14 -18.42 -30.35
N GLY A 7 -8.87 -19.28 -29.36
CA GLY A 7 -8.67 -18.86 -27.98
C GLY A 7 -7.49 -17.91 -27.93
N VAL A 8 -7.78 -16.63 -27.67
CA VAL A 8 -6.75 -15.63 -27.37
C VAL A 8 -6.13 -16.07 -26.05
N VAL A 9 -4.94 -16.68 -26.10
CA VAL A 9 -4.16 -16.97 -24.90
C VAL A 9 -3.65 -15.62 -24.41
N ALA A 10 -4.26 -15.08 -23.35
CA ALA A 10 -3.82 -13.84 -22.75
C ALA A 10 -2.35 -13.95 -22.35
N ARG A 11 -1.53 -12.95 -22.70
CA ARG A 11 -0.11 -12.91 -22.33
C ARG A 11 0.02 -12.85 -20.82
N VAL A 12 0.82 -13.74 -20.26
CA VAL A 12 1.06 -13.85 -18.81
C VAL A 12 2.46 -13.35 -18.49
N PHE A 13 2.53 -12.42 -17.54
CA PHE A 13 3.76 -11.83 -17.02
C PHE A 13 3.99 -12.30 -15.59
N ARG A 14 5.25 -12.49 -15.19
CA ARG A 14 5.58 -12.76 -13.79
C ARG A 14 5.68 -11.47 -12.99
N CYS A 15 5.17 -11.48 -11.77
CA CYS A 15 5.35 -10.40 -10.80
C CYS A 15 6.83 -10.22 -10.41
N PHE A 16 7.16 -9.16 -9.67
CA PHE A 16 8.57 -8.82 -9.40
C PHE A 16 9.31 -9.86 -8.54
N CYS A 17 8.62 -10.53 -7.62
CA CYS A 17 9.14 -11.67 -6.82
C CYS A 17 9.13 -13.00 -7.58
N ASP A 18 8.66 -13.03 -8.83
CA ASP A 18 8.44 -14.25 -9.64
C ASP A 18 7.49 -15.28 -9.00
N CYS A 19 6.69 -14.86 -8.01
CA CYS A 19 5.85 -15.70 -7.18
C CYS A 19 4.37 -15.79 -7.61
N SER A 20 3.95 -14.97 -8.59
CA SER A 20 2.59 -14.93 -9.11
C SER A 20 2.55 -14.44 -10.56
N GLU A 21 1.45 -14.77 -11.25
CA GLU A 21 1.17 -14.35 -12.61
C GLU A 21 0.34 -13.04 -12.64
N LEU A 22 0.61 -12.23 -13.65
CA LEU A 22 -0.06 -10.98 -13.97
C LEU A 22 -0.50 -11.04 -15.43
N THR A 23 -1.77 -10.77 -15.69
CA THR A 23 -2.25 -10.65 -17.07
C THR A 23 -1.88 -9.28 -17.65
N GLU A 24 -1.89 -9.16 -18.98
CA GLU A 24 -1.72 -7.86 -19.65
C GLU A 24 -2.75 -6.83 -19.16
N GLN A 25 -4.03 -7.24 -19.02
CA GLN A 25 -5.10 -6.38 -18.55
C GLN A 25 -4.83 -5.86 -17.13
N GLU A 26 -4.40 -6.74 -16.23
CA GLU A 26 -4.08 -6.34 -14.84
C GLU A 26 -2.95 -5.32 -14.80
N ILE A 27 -1.94 -5.44 -15.67
CA ILE A 27 -0.87 -4.45 -15.75
C ILE A 27 -1.42 -3.11 -16.27
N GLN A 28 -2.26 -3.13 -17.30
CA GLN A 28 -2.86 -1.93 -17.87
C GLN A 28 -3.76 -1.21 -16.84
N ASP A 29 -4.59 -1.95 -16.11
CA ASP A 29 -5.47 -1.42 -15.08
C ASP A 29 -4.67 -0.70 -13.98
N ILE A 30 -3.54 -1.27 -13.55
CA ILE A 30 -2.65 -0.65 -12.57
C ILE A 30 -1.99 0.61 -13.13
N VAL A 31 -1.49 0.54 -14.37
CA VAL A 31 -0.77 1.67 -15.00
C VAL A 31 -1.69 2.87 -15.25
N MET A 32 -2.94 2.63 -15.64
CA MET A 32 -3.95 3.69 -15.84
C MET A 32 -4.60 4.15 -14.53
N GLY A 33 -4.47 3.36 -13.46
CA GLY A 33 -5.12 3.60 -12.19
C GLY A 33 -4.48 4.68 -11.33
N HIS A 34 -5.26 5.13 -10.34
CA HIS A 34 -4.85 6.11 -9.34
C HIS A 34 -3.93 5.48 -8.28
N THR A 35 -3.22 6.34 -7.55
CA THR A 35 -2.24 5.94 -6.55
C THR A 35 -2.87 5.21 -5.37
N ASP A 36 -4.13 5.50 -5.06
CA ASP A 36 -4.89 4.85 -3.99
C ASP A 36 -5.03 3.32 -4.18
N LEU A 37 -4.84 2.81 -5.39
CA LEU A 37 -4.80 1.37 -5.66
C LEU A 37 -3.74 0.63 -4.81
N VAL A 38 -2.58 1.25 -4.56
CA VAL A 38 -1.53 0.63 -3.74
C VAL A 38 -1.94 0.46 -2.28
N PHE A 39 -2.96 1.19 -1.83
CA PHE A 39 -3.50 1.12 -0.48
C PHE A 39 -4.72 0.19 -0.40
N LYS A 40 -5.61 0.26 -1.39
CA LYS A 40 -6.92 -0.41 -1.37
C LYS A 40 -6.92 -1.80 -2.00
N ASP A 41 -6.13 -2.01 -3.05
CA ASP A 41 -6.09 -3.29 -3.74
C ASP A 41 -4.97 -4.19 -3.17
N PHE A 42 -5.36 -5.33 -2.63
CA PHE A 42 -4.43 -6.28 -2.02
C PHE A 42 -3.36 -6.76 -3.01
N LYS A 43 -3.74 -7.08 -4.26
CA LYS A 43 -2.82 -7.59 -5.27
C LYS A 43 -1.83 -6.51 -5.70
N VAL A 44 -2.31 -5.29 -5.97
CA VAL A 44 -1.46 -4.14 -6.34
C VAL A 44 -0.48 -3.80 -5.22
N LYS A 45 -0.95 -3.79 -3.96
CA LYS A 45 -0.10 -3.56 -2.79
C LYS A 45 1.00 -4.60 -2.65
N GLN A 46 0.69 -5.89 -2.78
CA GLN A 46 1.70 -6.95 -2.72
C GLN A 46 2.70 -6.84 -3.88
N LEU A 47 2.21 -6.51 -5.07
CA LEU A 47 3.07 -6.30 -6.23
C LEU A 47 4.01 -5.10 -6.03
N PHE A 48 3.51 -4.01 -5.44
CA PHE A 48 4.30 -2.84 -5.10
C PHE A 48 5.34 -3.15 -4.01
N ARG A 49 4.98 -3.90 -2.97
CA ARG A 49 5.93 -4.37 -1.94
C ARG A 49 7.04 -5.22 -2.55
N ALA A 50 6.70 -6.12 -3.48
CA ALA A 50 7.69 -6.92 -4.22
C ALA A 50 8.58 -6.05 -5.13
N TYR A 51 8.01 -5.03 -5.78
CA TYR A 51 8.77 -4.03 -6.53
C TYR A 51 9.78 -3.30 -5.63
N MET A 52 9.33 -2.77 -4.50
CA MET A 52 10.19 -2.06 -3.55
C MET A 52 11.30 -2.97 -3.03
N ALA A 53 11.01 -4.22 -2.68
CA ALA A 53 12.03 -5.18 -2.23
C ALA A 53 13.10 -5.47 -3.29
N LYS A 54 12.71 -5.52 -4.57
CA LYS A 54 13.62 -5.86 -5.69
C LYS A 54 14.46 -4.67 -6.16
N PHE A 55 13.86 -3.48 -6.24
CA PHE A 55 14.49 -2.32 -6.89
C PHE A 55 14.90 -1.22 -5.90
N HIS A 56 14.47 -1.28 -4.65
CA HIS A 56 14.92 -0.41 -3.57
C HIS A 56 15.56 -1.26 -2.45
N PRO A 57 16.86 -1.61 -2.57
CA PRO A 57 17.56 -2.25 -1.47
C PRO A 57 17.61 -1.28 -0.27
N SER A 58 17.06 -1.70 0.87
CA SER A 58 17.36 -1.04 2.14
C SER A 58 18.87 -1.12 2.37
N PRO A 59 19.54 -0.03 2.80
CA PRO A 59 20.99 -0.06 2.96
C PRO A 59 21.39 -1.14 3.97
N SER A 60 22.40 -1.93 3.61
CA SER A 60 22.99 -3.02 4.38
C SER A 60 23.84 -2.54 5.58
N SER A 61 23.52 -1.39 6.17
CA SER A 61 24.28 -0.81 7.28
C SER A 61 23.55 -1.01 8.61
N GLY A 62 24.21 -1.67 9.56
CA GLY A 62 23.73 -2.13 10.86
C GLY A 62 23.33 -1.06 11.88
N THR A 63 22.54 -0.06 11.49
CA THR A 63 21.89 0.91 12.36
C THR A 63 20.40 0.98 12.02
N TYR A 64 19.58 0.25 12.79
CA TYR A 64 18.10 0.30 12.84
C TYR A 64 17.36 0.73 11.56
N LYS A 65 17.06 -0.26 10.72
CA LYS A 65 15.76 -0.49 10.05
C LYS A 65 14.91 0.75 9.72
N ARG A 66 15.36 1.66 8.84
CA ARG A 66 14.44 2.60 8.19
C ARG A 66 14.11 2.06 6.80
N GLY A 67 13.04 1.27 6.72
CA GLY A 67 12.44 0.90 5.43
C GLY A 67 12.03 2.16 4.64
N PRO A 68 11.85 2.04 3.31
CA PRO A 68 11.46 3.19 2.49
C PRO A 68 10.14 3.80 2.97
N MET A 69 10.07 5.13 2.99
CA MET A 69 8.93 5.88 3.55
C MET A 69 7.58 5.47 2.97
N CYS A 70 7.54 5.15 1.68
CA CYS A 70 6.33 4.68 1.01
C CYS A 70 5.74 3.40 1.63
N LEU A 71 6.57 2.49 2.15
CA LEU A 71 6.11 1.30 2.85
C LEU A 71 5.58 1.64 4.25
N LYS A 72 6.09 2.69 4.90
CA LYS A 72 5.53 3.17 6.16
C LYS A 72 4.12 3.71 5.97
N TYR A 73 3.89 4.50 4.92
CA TYR A 73 2.55 5.00 4.61
C TYR A 73 1.55 3.86 4.38
N ILE A 74 1.94 2.85 3.61
CA ILE A 74 1.12 1.65 3.37
C ILE A 74 0.86 0.89 4.69
N ASN A 75 1.87 0.71 5.54
CA ASN A 75 1.71 0.01 6.82
C ASN A 75 0.79 0.78 7.78
N CYS A 76 0.93 2.11 7.88
CA CYS A 76 0.05 2.96 8.66
C CYS A 76 -1.39 2.86 8.20
N TYR A 77 -1.61 2.85 6.87
CA TYR A 77 -2.93 2.66 6.29
C TYR A 77 -3.52 1.30 6.67
N GLU A 78 -2.77 0.21 6.51
CA GLU A 78 -3.24 -1.14 6.87
C GLU A 78 -3.57 -1.27 8.36
N MET A 79 -2.68 -0.80 9.24
CA MET A 79 -2.92 -0.83 10.68
C MET A 79 -4.14 0.02 11.08
N SER A 80 -4.41 1.11 10.36
CA SER A 80 -5.60 1.92 10.57
C SER A 80 -6.87 1.18 10.12
N GLN A 81 -6.82 0.43 9.02
CA GLN A 81 -7.93 -0.43 8.59
C GLN A 81 -8.18 -1.58 9.57
N GLU A 82 -7.12 -2.24 10.05
CA GLU A 82 -7.19 -3.28 11.08
C GLU A 82 -7.86 -2.73 12.34
N LEU A 83 -7.45 -1.55 12.79
CA LEU A 83 -8.02 -0.89 13.96
C LEU A 83 -9.49 -0.48 13.78
N LEU A 84 -9.88 -0.02 12.58
CA LEU A 84 -11.27 0.30 12.25
C LEU A 84 -12.17 -0.94 12.23
N ALA A 85 -11.64 -2.08 11.82
CA ALA A 85 -12.35 -3.35 11.78
C ALA A 85 -12.61 -3.93 13.18
N LEU A 86 -11.86 -3.51 14.19
CA LEU A 86 -12.08 -3.91 15.58
C LEU A 86 -13.31 -3.23 16.20
N PRO A 87 -14.05 -3.94 17.08
CA PRO A 87 -15.03 -3.32 17.95
C PRO A 87 -14.40 -2.17 18.78
N PRO A 88 -15.12 -1.05 19.01
CA PRO A 88 -14.58 0.11 19.74
C PRO A 88 -13.92 -0.23 21.10
N GLU A 89 -14.46 -1.22 21.81
CA GLU A 89 -13.97 -1.71 23.10
C GLU A 89 -12.61 -2.45 23.01
N GLU A 90 -12.25 -2.98 21.85
CA GLU A 90 -11.00 -3.72 21.61
C GLU A 90 -9.88 -2.80 21.10
N ARG A 91 -10.22 -1.64 20.52
CA ARG A 91 -9.26 -0.72 19.88
C ARG A 91 -8.15 -0.22 20.79
N GLU A 92 -8.40 -0.05 22.09
CA GLU A 92 -7.36 0.40 23.04
C GLU A 92 -6.28 -0.65 23.29
N ASN A 93 -6.62 -1.94 23.10
CA ASN A 93 -5.70 -3.06 23.30
C ASN A 93 -5.13 -3.57 21.97
N TYR A 94 -5.24 -2.80 20.89
CA TYR A 94 -4.70 -3.17 19.60
C TYR A 94 -3.18 -3.39 19.71
N ASP A 95 -2.76 -4.60 19.39
CA ASP A 95 -1.42 -5.15 19.60
C ASP A 95 -0.33 -4.42 18.82
N ARG A 96 -0.71 -3.78 17.70
CA ARG A 96 0.20 -3.02 16.84
C ARG A 96 0.09 -1.49 17.03
N SER A 97 -0.50 -1.03 18.13
CA SER A 97 -0.64 0.41 18.39
C SER A 97 0.71 1.13 18.44
N ASP A 98 1.72 0.54 19.08
CA ASP A 98 3.05 1.13 19.15
C ASP A 98 3.71 1.22 17.77
N GLU A 99 3.56 0.18 16.93
CA GLU A 99 4.04 0.19 15.54
C GLU A 99 3.33 1.29 14.72
N LEU A 100 2.02 1.47 14.89
CA LEU A 100 1.26 2.54 14.25
C LEU A 100 1.81 3.92 14.63
N TYR A 101 2.06 4.13 15.93
CA TYR A 101 2.57 5.42 16.43
C TYR A 101 4.00 5.71 15.99
N GLU A 102 4.87 4.71 15.94
CA GLU A 102 6.25 4.86 15.47
C GLU A 102 6.35 5.16 13.97
N ASN A 103 5.36 4.71 13.20
CA ASN A 103 5.30 4.96 11.76
C ASN A 103 4.49 6.20 11.38
N CYS A 104 3.93 6.92 12.35
CA CYS A 104 3.26 8.18 12.10
C CYS A 104 4.15 9.14 11.29
N PRO A 105 3.57 9.88 10.35
CA PRO A 105 4.30 10.80 9.48
C PRO A 105 4.88 11.99 10.25
N ASP A 106 4.27 12.33 11.40
CA ASP A 106 4.73 13.37 12.32
C ASP A 106 4.10 13.18 13.72
N TYR A 107 4.59 13.98 14.67
CA TYR A 107 4.14 13.98 16.05
C TYR A 107 2.70 14.49 16.24
N HIS A 108 2.19 15.30 15.31
CA HIS A 108 0.81 15.79 15.40
C HIS A 108 -0.17 14.63 15.25
N TRP A 109 0.02 13.81 14.22
CA TRP A 109 -0.79 12.61 13.98
C TRP A 109 -0.66 11.58 15.10
N GLU A 110 0.56 11.34 15.59
CA GLU A 110 0.80 10.46 16.72
C GLU A 110 -0.05 10.86 17.95
N LYS A 111 -0.03 12.15 18.30
CA LYS A 111 -0.79 12.67 19.43
C LYS A 111 -2.30 12.58 19.19
N LEU A 112 -2.75 12.87 17.97
CA LEU A 112 -4.17 12.85 17.61
C LEU A 112 -4.73 11.42 17.71
N LEU A 113 -4.02 10.43 17.16
CA LEU A 113 -4.41 9.02 17.21
C LEU A 113 -4.38 8.47 18.64
N LYS A 114 -3.32 8.75 19.42
CA LYS A 114 -3.25 8.33 20.84
C LYS A 114 -4.41 8.88 21.66
N LYS A 115 -4.83 10.12 21.40
CA LYS A 115 -5.96 10.75 22.09
C LYS A 115 -7.29 10.13 21.67
N SER A 116 -7.48 9.93 20.36
CA SER A 116 -8.76 9.44 19.81
C SER A 116 -9.04 8.01 20.23
N ILE A 117 -8.07 7.10 20.08
CA ILE A 117 -8.21 5.67 20.39
C ILE A 117 -8.57 5.42 21.85
N ARG A 118 -8.07 6.26 22.76
CA ARG A 118 -8.38 6.18 24.21
C ARG A 118 -9.75 6.80 24.57
N ASN A 119 -10.40 7.51 23.65
CA ASN A 119 -11.67 8.18 23.92
C ASN A 119 -12.87 7.23 23.78
N ARG A 120 -13.08 6.41 24.82
CA ARG A 120 -14.22 5.47 24.89
C ARG A 120 -15.59 6.13 24.93
N ARG A 121 -15.68 7.46 25.13
CA ARG A 121 -16.96 8.18 25.29
C ARG A 121 -17.62 8.54 23.95
N HIS A 122 -16.83 8.63 22.88
CA HIS A 122 -17.30 9.06 21.56
C HIS A 122 -16.72 8.13 20.47
N PRO A 123 -17.35 6.96 20.21
CA PRO A 123 -16.79 5.94 19.31
C PRO A 123 -16.67 6.38 17.85
N ILE A 124 -17.42 7.42 17.42
CA ILE A 124 -17.36 7.99 16.07
C ILE A 124 -16.09 8.83 15.87
N GLU A 125 -15.56 9.48 16.92
CA GLU A 125 -14.38 10.34 16.84
C GLU A 125 -13.09 9.58 16.42
N PRO A 126 -12.80 8.36 16.95
CA PRO A 126 -11.74 7.51 16.42
C PRO A 126 -11.88 7.19 14.94
N GLU A 127 -13.11 6.93 14.45
CA GLU A 127 -13.32 6.52 13.06
C GLU A 127 -13.06 7.66 12.09
N GLU A 128 -13.56 8.85 12.39
CA GLU A 128 -13.28 10.05 11.61
C GLU A 128 -11.79 10.37 11.59
N ILE A 129 -11.11 10.29 12.73
CA ILE A 129 -9.67 10.56 12.83
C ILE A 129 -8.85 9.52 12.06
N LEU A 130 -9.20 8.23 12.16
CA LEU A 130 -8.50 7.17 11.42
C LEU A 130 -8.72 7.31 9.91
N ASN A 131 -9.93 7.69 9.47
CA ASN A 131 -10.20 7.97 8.07
C ASN A 131 -9.41 9.17 7.54
N GLN A 132 -9.32 10.25 8.30
CA GLN A 132 -8.48 11.41 7.95
C GLN A 132 -7.00 11.04 7.90
N PHE A 133 -6.54 10.23 8.86
CA PHE A 133 -5.16 9.75 8.89
C PHE A 133 -4.82 8.88 7.68
N MET A 134 -5.71 7.97 7.29
CA MET A 134 -5.57 7.15 6.09
C MET A 134 -5.52 8.01 4.81
N LEU A 135 -6.33 9.07 4.73
CA LEU A 135 -6.29 10.00 3.61
C LEU A 135 -4.95 10.74 3.54
N GLU A 136 -4.44 11.21 4.67
CA GLU A 136 -3.12 11.85 4.76
C GLU A 136 -2.02 10.90 4.25
N MET A 137 -2.09 9.59 4.57
CA MET A 137 -1.09 8.62 4.08
C MET A 137 -1.09 8.50 2.57
N ILE A 138 -2.27 8.57 1.95
CA ILE A 138 -2.41 8.57 0.49
C ILE A 138 -1.83 9.87 -0.08
N THR A 139 -2.25 11.02 0.45
CA THR A 139 -1.78 12.33 -0.03
C THR A 139 -0.27 12.47 0.07
N ARG A 140 0.34 12.10 1.20
CA ARG A 140 1.80 12.15 1.36
C ARG A 140 2.55 11.21 0.43
N PHE A 141 1.95 10.06 0.10
CA PHE A 141 2.53 9.12 -0.83
C PHE A 141 2.46 9.66 -2.27
N GLU A 142 1.38 10.36 -2.62
CA GLU A 142 1.22 11.05 -3.91
C GLU A 142 2.17 12.24 -4.05
N ASP A 143 2.33 13.03 -2.99
CA ASP A 143 3.21 14.22 -2.95
C ASP A 143 4.70 13.86 -2.73
N ASP A 144 5.03 12.57 -2.57
CA ASP A 144 6.39 12.14 -2.29
C ASP A 144 7.32 12.44 -3.49
N TYR A 145 8.36 13.22 -3.25
CA TYR A 145 9.36 13.61 -4.25
C TYR A 145 9.99 12.43 -5.00
N HIS A 146 10.05 11.24 -4.40
CA HIS A 146 10.66 10.07 -5.02
C HIS A 146 9.79 9.43 -6.12
N ASP A 147 8.50 9.80 -6.22
CA ASP A 147 7.54 9.29 -7.20
C ASP A 147 7.55 7.75 -7.29
N TYR A 148 7.38 7.11 -6.13
CA TYR A 148 7.48 5.65 -6.05
C TYR A 148 6.43 4.96 -6.92
N TYR A 149 5.22 5.53 -7.03
CA TYR A 149 4.15 4.96 -7.85
C TYR A 149 4.37 5.16 -9.34
N GLY A 150 4.83 6.33 -9.77
CA GLY A 150 5.20 6.57 -11.17
C GLY A 150 6.26 5.59 -11.63
N ARG A 151 7.35 5.43 -10.87
CA ARG A 151 8.43 4.47 -11.17
C ARG A 151 7.95 3.02 -11.18
N PHE A 152 7.06 2.66 -10.27
CA PHE A 152 6.41 1.34 -10.25
C PHE A 152 5.63 1.08 -11.55
N LYS A 153 4.81 2.05 -11.99
CA LYS A 153 4.06 1.98 -13.25
C LYS A 153 4.99 1.92 -14.46
N GLU A 154 6.09 2.67 -14.47
CA GLU A 154 7.11 2.61 -15.53
C GLU A 154 7.71 1.20 -15.63
N LYS A 155 8.06 0.57 -14.50
CA LYS A 155 8.58 -0.81 -14.51
C LYS A 155 7.55 -1.83 -14.95
N LEU A 156 6.27 -1.62 -14.63
CA LEU A 156 5.18 -2.42 -15.14
C LEU A 156 5.03 -2.28 -16.67
N LEU A 157 5.10 -1.06 -17.20
CA LEU A 157 5.09 -0.79 -18.64
C LEU A 157 6.30 -1.39 -19.36
N GLU A 158 7.50 -1.35 -18.76
CA GLU A 158 8.68 -2.00 -19.32
C GLU A 158 8.47 -3.50 -19.52
N LYS A 159 7.79 -4.19 -18.58
CA LYS A 159 7.47 -5.63 -18.72
C LYS A 159 6.60 -5.90 -19.95
N LEU A 160 5.65 -5.02 -20.27
CA LEU A 160 4.83 -5.14 -21.48
C LEU A 160 5.67 -5.01 -22.76
N LYS A 161 6.70 -4.14 -22.75
CA LYS A 161 7.56 -3.85 -23.90
C LYS A 161 8.64 -4.91 -24.14
N GLN A 162 9.17 -5.54 -23.09
CA GLN A 162 10.27 -6.52 -23.19
C GLN A 162 9.89 -7.84 -23.89
N ASN A 163 8.59 -8.12 -24.03
CA ASN A 163 8.07 -9.33 -24.65
C ASN A 163 7.28 -9.05 -25.95
N SER A 164 7.41 -7.84 -26.50
CA SER A 164 6.78 -7.41 -27.76
C SER A 164 7.75 -7.52 -28.94
#